data_AF-B0ESX5-F1
#
_entry.id   AF-B0ESX5-F1
#
_cell.length_a   1.000
_cell.length_b   1.000
_cell.length_c   1.000
_cell.angle_alpha   90.00
_cell.angle_beta   90.00
_cell.angle_gamma   90.00
#
_symmetry.space_group_name_H-M   'P 1'
#
loop_
_entity.id
_entity.type
_entity.pdbx_description
1 polymer ?
#
loop_
_entity_poly.entity_id
_entity_poly.type
_entity_poly.pdbx_seq_one_letter_code
_entity_poly.pdbx_strand_id
1 'polypeptide(L)'
;IGDECFKGCSDIDNINIPTYIESLGNKCFYRCKSLTSINIPTSVNKIGDECFDECSSLTSINIPSSISKIGDDCFSGCTSLKSINIPSSVSKIGNGCFNGCMSLTSINIPTSIIEMGNDCFSWCLTLTSINIPSSVSKIGNSCFYVCTSLTSVTIPTSINKIRDWSFNGCISLKSIIVPSSITKLGDGCFRYCSSLTSINIPPSVIKIGNRCFCKCSSLTSIIIPTSVGYIDEKCFCKCTSLQLINIPTTVEYIGNKCFYNCLSLTSINIPSSVEYIGDDCFSGCKCEEELKKDKRIRGIYNQNDEEKSQNGDKCVIV
;
A
#
# COMPACT_ATOMS: atom_id res chain seq x y z
N ILE A 1 13.58 -31.88 8.89
CA ILE A 1 12.26 -32.09 9.55
C ILE A 1 11.21 -31.99 8.46
N GLY A 2 10.31 -32.98 8.36
CA GLY A 2 9.31 -33.04 7.29
C GLY A 2 8.22 -31.98 7.41
N ASP A 3 7.37 -31.92 6.39
CA ASP A 3 6.22 -31.01 6.36
C ASP A 3 5.27 -31.28 7.54
N GLU A 4 4.68 -30.21 8.08
CA GLU A 4 3.68 -30.25 9.16
C GLU A 4 4.11 -30.95 10.47
N CYS A 5 5.39 -31.27 10.66
CA CYS A 5 5.86 -32.14 11.75
C CYS A 5 5.48 -31.68 13.17
N PHE A 6 5.43 -30.37 13.41
CA PHE A 6 4.99 -29.76 14.68
C PHE A 6 3.77 -28.86 14.49
N LYS A 7 3.02 -29.04 13.41
CA LYS A 7 1.85 -28.24 13.10
C LYS A 7 0.84 -28.27 14.24
N GLY A 8 0.50 -27.10 14.76
CA GLY A 8 -0.48 -26.90 15.81
C GLY A 8 -0.02 -27.33 17.20
N CYS A 9 1.27 -27.66 17.38
CA CYS A 9 1.83 -27.95 18.71
C CYS A 9 1.91 -26.66 19.54
N SER A 10 0.76 -26.24 20.08
CA SER A 10 0.59 -24.95 20.76
C SER A 10 1.43 -24.77 22.01
N ASP A 11 1.89 -25.87 22.61
CA ASP A 11 2.56 -25.86 23.91
C ASP A 11 4.10 -25.93 23.78
N ILE A 12 4.63 -26.11 22.56
CA ILE A 12 6.08 -26.07 22.33
C ILE A 12 6.56 -24.64 22.51
N ASP A 13 7.33 -24.38 23.57
CA ASP A 13 7.96 -23.09 23.86
C ASP A 13 9.44 -23.04 23.43
N ASN A 14 10.08 -24.19 23.31
CA ASN A 14 11.46 -24.39 22.87
C ASN A 14 11.62 -25.75 22.16
N ILE A 15 12.47 -25.80 21.14
CA ILE A 15 12.87 -27.03 20.46
C ILE A 15 14.35 -26.97 20.08
N ASN A 16 15.07 -28.05 20.37
CA ASN A 16 16.43 -28.24 19.90
C ASN A 16 16.43 -29.01 18.57
N ILE A 17 16.89 -28.37 17.48
CA ILE A 17 17.00 -29.01 16.17
C ILE A 17 18.42 -29.58 16.04
N PRO A 18 18.58 -30.90 15.80
CA PRO A 18 19.89 -31.50 15.62
C PRO A 18 20.66 -30.93 14.41
N THR A 19 21.99 -30.85 14.50
CA THR A 19 22.86 -30.24 13.48
C THR A 19 23.01 -31.04 12.18
N TYR A 20 22.46 -32.26 12.10
CA TYR A 20 22.39 -33.03 10.86
C TYR A 20 21.10 -32.74 10.07
N ILE A 21 20.19 -31.91 10.59
CA ILE A 21 18.99 -31.49 9.87
C ILE A 21 19.37 -30.48 8.80
N GLU A 22 19.02 -30.77 7.55
CA GLU A 22 19.35 -29.93 6.40
C GLU A 22 18.18 -29.06 5.91
N SER A 23 16.95 -29.39 6.32
CA SER A 23 15.75 -28.67 5.88
C SER A 23 14.64 -28.67 6.91
N LEU A 24 13.84 -27.61 6.89
CA LEU A 24 12.55 -27.51 7.58
C LEU A 24 11.45 -27.49 6.51
N GLY A 25 10.54 -28.46 6.59
CA GLY A 25 9.44 -28.62 5.64
C GLY A 25 8.41 -27.50 5.70
N ASN A 26 7.46 -27.54 4.77
CA ASN A 26 6.33 -26.62 4.73
C ASN A 26 5.49 -26.77 6.00
N LYS A 27 5.01 -25.65 6.56
CA LYS A 27 4.19 -25.63 7.78
C LYS A 27 4.79 -26.40 8.98
N CYS A 28 6.11 -26.61 9.01
CA CYS A 28 6.78 -27.45 10.00
C CYS A 28 6.46 -27.04 11.45
N PHE A 29 6.38 -25.73 11.74
CA PHE A 29 6.02 -25.16 13.03
C PHE A 29 4.75 -24.28 12.96
N TYR A 30 3.92 -24.50 11.95
CA TYR A 30 2.66 -23.74 11.77
C TYR A 30 1.83 -23.79 13.05
N ARG A 31 1.37 -22.64 13.56
CA ARG A 31 0.59 -22.52 14.81
C ARG A 31 1.27 -23.07 16.08
N CYS A 32 2.59 -23.09 16.15
CA CYS A 32 3.30 -23.30 17.44
C CYS A 32 3.20 -22.04 18.31
N LYS A 33 2.01 -21.78 18.87
CA LYS A 33 1.67 -20.50 19.49
C LYS A 33 2.49 -20.12 20.73
N SER A 34 3.05 -21.09 21.45
CA SER A 34 3.94 -20.82 22.61
C SER A 34 5.41 -20.69 22.23
N LEU A 35 5.81 -20.95 20.98
CA LEU A 35 7.22 -20.91 20.57
C LEU A 35 7.74 -19.48 20.64
N THR A 36 8.61 -19.21 21.62
CA THR A 36 9.13 -17.85 21.86
C THR A 36 10.43 -17.56 21.13
N SER A 37 11.22 -18.61 20.87
CA SER A 37 12.50 -18.59 20.16
C SER A 37 12.79 -19.98 19.58
N ILE A 38 13.63 -20.02 18.55
CA ILE A 38 14.11 -21.27 17.95
C ILE A 38 15.52 -21.08 17.41
N ASN A 39 16.40 -22.04 17.70
CA ASN A 39 17.74 -22.07 17.14
C ASN A 39 17.75 -22.97 15.90
N ILE A 40 17.83 -22.36 14.71
CA ILE A 40 17.96 -23.10 13.45
C ILE A 40 19.46 -23.39 13.21
N PRO A 41 19.89 -24.66 13.10
CA PRO A 41 21.28 -25.00 12.83
C PRO A 41 21.77 -24.48 11.48
N THR A 42 23.07 -24.21 11.37
CA THR A 42 23.71 -23.73 10.13
C THR A 42 23.70 -24.76 8.99
N SER A 43 23.44 -26.03 9.30
CA SER A 43 23.22 -27.09 8.31
C SER A 43 21.93 -26.92 7.52
N VAL A 44 20.94 -26.20 8.07
CA VAL A 44 19.65 -25.99 7.43
C VAL A 44 19.83 -25.05 6.24
N ASN A 45 19.62 -25.54 5.03
CA ASN A 45 19.73 -24.80 3.79
C ASN A 45 18.38 -24.50 3.12
N LYS A 46 17.28 -24.99 3.70
CA LYS A 46 15.91 -24.75 3.23
C LYS A 46 14.93 -24.58 4.38
N ILE A 47 14.09 -23.54 4.29
CA ILE A 47 12.92 -23.32 5.14
C ILE A 47 11.70 -23.31 4.21
N GLY A 48 10.72 -24.18 4.47
CA GLY A 48 9.51 -24.31 3.68
C GLY A 48 8.56 -23.13 3.82
N ASP A 49 7.56 -23.09 2.95
CA ASP A 49 6.48 -22.10 3.02
C ASP A 49 5.66 -22.32 4.31
N GLU A 50 5.13 -21.25 4.89
CA GLU A 50 4.37 -21.23 6.15
C GLU A 50 5.08 -21.86 7.35
N CYS A 51 6.41 -22.06 7.29
CA CYS A 51 7.14 -22.86 8.28
C CYS A 51 6.93 -22.38 9.73
N PHE A 52 6.82 -21.07 9.96
CA PHE A 52 6.54 -20.46 11.27
C PHE A 52 5.27 -19.61 11.26
N ASP A 53 4.35 -19.84 10.32
CA ASP A 53 3.10 -19.08 10.26
C ASP A 53 2.27 -19.29 11.54
N GLU A 54 1.67 -18.22 12.04
CA GLU A 54 0.93 -18.13 13.31
C GLU A 54 1.73 -18.58 14.55
N CYS A 55 3.07 -18.54 14.54
CA CYS A 55 3.90 -18.62 15.75
C CYS A 55 3.81 -17.32 16.57
N SER A 56 2.64 -17.02 17.11
CA SER A 56 2.28 -15.71 17.65
C SER A 56 3.15 -15.21 18.82
N SER A 57 3.81 -16.10 19.56
CA SER A 57 4.72 -15.74 20.65
C SER A 57 6.18 -15.60 20.23
N LEU A 58 6.52 -15.87 18.97
CA LEU A 58 7.90 -15.81 18.49
C LEU A 58 8.39 -14.37 18.52
N THR A 59 9.41 -14.09 19.33
CA THR A 59 9.90 -12.72 19.56
C THR A 59 11.11 -12.36 18.70
N SER A 60 11.92 -13.35 18.36
CA SER A 60 13.10 -13.24 17.51
C SER A 60 13.43 -14.60 16.89
N ILE A 61 14.11 -14.56 15.74
CA ILE A 61 14.62 -15.76 15.07
C ILE A 61 15.87 -15.41 14.27
N ASN A 62 16.86 -16.30 14.30
CA ASN A 62 18.07 -16.20 13.50
C ASN A 62 17.93 -17.12 12.28
N ILE A 63 17.86 -16.54 11.08
CA ILE A 63 17.86 -17.29 9.83
C ILE A 63 19.33 -17.64 9.49
N PRO A 64 19.67 -18.92 9.22
CA PRO A 64 21.01 -19.29 8.81
C PRO A 64 21.45 -18.65 7.48
N SER A 65 22.75 -18.34 7.34
CA SER A 65 23.32 -17.76 6.11
C SER A 65 23.38 -18.72 4.91
N SER A 66 23.01 -19.99 5.11
CA SER A 66 22.81 -20.99 4.06
C SER A 66 21.47 -20.83 3.33
N ILE A 67 20.53 -20.05 3.88
CA ILE A 67 19.20 -19.84 3.30
C ILE A 67 19.28 -18.82 2.15
N SER A 68 18.78 -19.19 0.97
CA SER A 68 18.78 -18.35 -0.23
C SER A 68 17.43 -17.68 -0.55
N LYS A 69 16.33 -18.18 0.03
CA LYS A 69 14.96 -17.68 -0.11
C LYS A 69 14.22 -17.86 1.22
N ILE A 70 13.42 -16.87 1.63
CA ILE A 70 12.40 -17.05 2.66
C ILE A 70 11.06 -17.34 1.97
N GLY A 71 10.42 -18.43 2.39
CA GLY A 71 9.19 -18.95 1.79
C GLY A 71 7.98 -18.01 1.91
N ASP A 72 6.93 -18.35 1.18
CA ASP A 72 5.64 -17.66 1.29
C ASP A 72 5.06 -17.90 2.69
N ASP A 73 4.47 -16.86 3.29
CA ASP A 73 3.85 -16.82 4.62
C ASP A 73 4.74 -17.32 5.77
N CYS A 74 6.05 -17.44 5.56
CA CYS A 74 6.96 -18.14 6.48
C CYS A 74 6.92 -17.63 7.92
N PHE A 75 6.71 -16.33 8.14
CA PHE A 75 6.55 -15.69 9.45
C PHE A 75 5.23 -14.91 9.55
N SER A 76 4.24 -15.26 8.71
CA SER A 76 2.91 -14.67 8.83
C SER A 76 2.34 -14.90 10.24
N GLY A 77 1.58 -13.95 10.76
CA GLY A 77 0.96 -14.05 12.09
C GLY A 77 1.92 -14.17 13.28
N CYS A 78 3.23 -13.96 13.10
CA CYS A 78 4.20 -13.87 14.19
C CYS A 78 4.05 -12.52 14.93
N THR A 79 2.91 -12.33 15.59
CA THR A 79 2.48 -11.02 16.13
C THR A 79 3.43 -10.43 17.17
N SER A 80 4.22 -11.25 17.86
CA SER A 80 5.23 -10.83 18.85
C SER A 80 6.62 -10.58 18.27
N LEU A 81 6.85 -10.82 16.98
CA LEU A 81 8.16 -10.70 16.34
C LEU A 81 8.57 -9.22 16.26
N LYS A 82 9.58 -8.83 17.04
CA LYS A 82 10.01 -7.42 17.15
C LYS A 82 11.08 -7.03 16.14
N SER A 83 11.96 -7.98 15.82
CA SER A 83 13.05 -7.81 14.87
C SER A 83 13.39 -9.14 14.23
N ILE A 84 13.94 -9.08 13.02
CA ILE A 84 14.47 -10.22 12.30
C ILE A 84 15.67 -9.78 11.47
N ASN A 85 16.72 -10.59 11.48
CA ASN A 85 17.87 -10.38 10.62
C ASN A 85 17.71 -11.25 9.37
N ILE A 86 17.59 -10.63 8.19
CA ILE A 86 17.58 -11.32 6.90
C ILE A 86 19.05 -11.49 6.44
N PRO A 87 19.54 -12.72 6.26
CA PRO A 87 20.90 -12.96 5.79
C PRO A 87 21.15 -12.42 4.39
N SER A 88 22.38 -12.00 4.09
CA SER A 88 22.80 -11.52 2.77
C SER A 88 22.81 -12.59 1.67
N SER A 89 22.61 -13.85 2.03
CA SER A 89 22.39 -14.96 1.09
C SER A 89 20.98 -14.96 0.51
N VAL A 90 20.02 -14.31 1.16
CA VAL A 90 18.62 -14.28 0.73
C VAL A 90 18.47 -13.31 -0.43
N SER A 91 17.86 -13.78 -1.53
CA SER A 91 17.58 -12.98 -2.73
C SER A 91 16.11 -12.62 -2.90
N LYS A 92 15.21 -13.32 -2.19
CA LYS A 92 13.76 -13.14 -2.30
C LYS A 92 13.06 -13.35 -0.96
N ILE A 93 12.11 -12.45 -0.68
CA ILE A 93 11.14 -12.57 0.40
C ILE A 93 9.79 -12.98 -0.22
N GLY A 94 9.23 -14.10 0.23
CA GLY A 94 7.98 -14.67 -0.27
C GLY A 94 6.75 -13.78 -0.08
N ASN A 95 5.64 -14.20 -0.67
CA ASN A 95 4.34 -13.56 -0.44
C ASN A 95 3.95 -13.69 1.04
N GLY A 96 3.39 -12.65 1.64
CA GLY A 96 2.89 -12.65 3.02
C GLY A 96 3.92 -13.00 4.10
N CYS A 97 5.21 -13.03 3.77
CA CYS A 97 6.26 -13.56 4.64
C CYS A 97 6.26 -12.94 6.06
N PHE A 98 5.96 -11.66 6.21
CA PHE A 98 5.83 -10.96 7.49
C PHE A 98 4.42 -10.36 7.68
N ASN A 99 3.41 -10.91 7.01
CA ASN A 99 2.04 -10.45 7.16
C ASN A 99 1.59 -10.61 8.61
N GLY A 100 1.05 -9.56 9.23
CA GLY A 100 0.56 -9.62 10.61
C GLY A 100 1.68 -9.74 11.65
N CYS A 101 2.93 -9.42 11.32
CA CYS A 101 4.00 -9.20 12.30
C CYS A 101 3.77 -7.88 13.05
N MET A 102 2.72 -7.84 13.87
CA MET A 102 2.17 -6.61 14.47
C MET A 102 3.15 -5.86 15.38
N SER A 103 4.15 -6.53 15.95
CA SER A 103 5.18 -5.94 16.82
C SER A 103 6.48 -5.58 16.10
N LEU A 104 6.59 -5.80 14.78
CA LEU A 104 7.80 -5.53 14.03
C LEU A 104 7.98 -4.01 13.91
N THR A 105 8.98 -3.46 14.60
CA THR A 105 9.21 -2.00 14.63
C THR A 105 10.15 -1.53 13.53
N SER A 106 11.09 -2.38 13.13
CA SER A 106 12.10 -2.10 12.10
C SER A 106 12.60 -3.39 11.47
N ILE A 107 12.98 -3.32 10.20
CA ILE A 107 13.62 -4.41 9.49
C ILE A 107 14.70 -3.87 8.55
N ASN A 108 15.86 -4.54 8.52
CA ASN A 108 16.91 -4.25 7.56
C ASN A 108 16.73 -5.16 6.34
N ILE A 109 16.50 -4.57 5.16
CA ILE A 109 16.40 -5.31 3.90
C ILE A 109 17.80 -5.33 3.27
N PRO A 110 18.48 -6.50 3.17
CA PRO A 110 19.83 -6.57 2.63
C PRO A 110 19.84 -6.29 1.12
N THR A 111 20.96 -5.78 0.62
CA THR A 111 21.17 -5.45 -0.80
C THR A 111 21.19 -6.67 -1.73
N SER A 112 21.15 -7.88 -1.17
CA SER A 112 20.95 -9.13 -1.91
C SER A 112 19.50 -9.34 -2.36
N ILE A 113 18.53 -8.67 -1.72
CA ILE A 113 17.11 -8.82 -2.06
C ILE A 113 16.82 -8.17 -3.41
N ILE A 114 16.20 -8.96 -4.28
CA ILE A 114 15.75 -8.58 -5.63
C ILE A 114 14.22 -8.47 -5.68
N GLU A 115 13.50 -9.32 -4.93
CA GLU A 115 12.03 -9.40 -4.97
C GLU A 115 11.43 -9.48 -3.55
N MET A 116 10.39 -8.67 -3.34
CA MET A 116 9.49 -8.72 -2.19
C MET A 116 8.09 -9.11 -2.69
N GLY A 117 7.51 -10.19 -2.15
CA GLY A 117 6.22 -10.73 -2.55
C GLY A 117 5.02 -9.83 -2.25
N ASN A 118 3.83 -10.29 -2.66
CA ASN A 118 2.56 -9.65 -2.29
C ASN A 118 2.37 -9.70 -0.77
N ASP A 119 1.72 -8.71 -0.17
CA ASP A 119 1.36 -8.70 1.26
C ASP A 119 2.54 -8.86 2.24
N CYS A 120 3.78 -8.72 1.77
CA CYS A 120 4.99 -9.12 2.49
C CYS A 120 5.11 -8.51 3.89
N PHE A 121 4.71 -7.25 4.07
CA PHE A 121 4.64 -6.54 5.35
C PHE A 121 3.22 -6.04 5.66
N SER A 122 2.19 -6.67 5.09
CA SER A 122 0.80 -6.33 5.37
C SER A 122 0.53 -6.45 6.88
N TRP A 123 -0.25 -5.54 7.47
CA TRP A 123 -0.57 -5.51 8.90
C TRP A 123 0.64 -5.45 9.87
N CYS A 124 1.81 -5.00 9.42
CA CYS A 124 2.92 -4.63 10.31
C CYS A 124 2.64 -3.31 11.03
N LEU A 125 1.73 -3.35 12.02
CA LEU A 125 1.12 -2.16 12.62
C LEU A 125 2.12 -1.19 13.24
N THR A 126 3.22 -1.69 13.82
CA THR A 126 4.25 -0.87 14.50
C THR A 126 5.42 -0.47 13.62
N LEU A 127 5.50 -0.91 12.36
CA LEU A 127 6.62 -0.61 11.48
C LEU A 127 6.62 0.89 11.14
N THR A 128 7.59 1.64 11.66
CA THR A 128 7.62 3.12 11.50
C THR A 128 8.31 3.56 10.22
N SER A 129 9.34 2.82 9.80
CA SER A 129 10.11 3.12 8.59
C SER A 129 10.69 1.85 7.98
N ILE A 130 10.90 1.89 6.67
CA ILE A 130 11.61 0.84 5.95
C ILE A 130 12.47 1.44 4.84
N ASN A 131 13.73 1.01 4.79
CA ASN A 131 14.66 1.36 3.73
C ASN A 131 14.73 0.19 2.74
N ILE A 132 14.27 0.40 1.51
CA ILE A 132 14.27 -0.62 0.47
C ILE A 132 15.49 -0.36 -0.43
N PRO A 133 16.46 -1.29 -0.52
CA PRO A 133 17.68 -1.08 -1.28
C PRO A 133 17.41 -1.02 -2.80
N SER A 134 18.32 -0.37 -3.53
CA SER A 134 18.25 -0.22 -4.98
C SER A 134 18.32 -1.54 -5.76
N SER A 135 18.75 -2.62 -5.12
CA SER A 135 18.73 -3.98 -5.67
C SER A 135 17.32 -4.53 -5.90
N VAL A 136 16.32 -4.04 -5.15
CA VAL A 136 14.94 -4.52 -5.26
C VAL A 136 14.33 -4.04 -6.56
N SER A 137 14.02 -4.97 -7.46
CA SER A 137 13.39 -4.68 -8.76
C SER A 137 11.89 -4.96 -8.78
N LYS A 138 11.36 -5.63 -7.74
CA LYS A 138 9.95 -5.97 -7.63
C LYS A 138 9.44 -5.90 -6.19
N ILE A 139 8.38 -5.12 -6.01
CA ILE A 139 7.57 -5.06 -4.79
C ILE A 139 6.16 -5.50 -5.16
N GLY A 140 5.60 -6.48 -4.44
CA GLY A 140 4.27 -7.04 -4.68
C GLY A 140 3.10 -6.11 -4.35
N ASN A 141 1.90 -6.54 -4.72
CA ASN A 141 0.65 -5.87 -4.33
C ASN A 141 0.52 -5.86 -2.80
N SER A 142 -0.11 -4.84 -2.23
CA SER A 142 -0.42 -4.78 -0.79
C SER A 142 0.79 -4.93 0.15
N CYS A 143 2.03 -4.75 -0.34
CA CYS A 143 3.24 -5.05 0.42
C CYS A 143 3.30 -4.33 1.78
N PHE A 144 2.75 -3.13 1.92
CA PHE A 144 2.65 -2.37 3.17
C PHE A 144 1.20 -2.03 3.53
N TYR A 145 0.25 -2.89 3.15
CA TYR A 145 -1.16 -2.71 3.46
C TYR A 145 -1.38 -2.62 4.97
N VAL A 146 -2.02 -1.55 5.43
CA VAL A 146 -2.37 -1.28 6.83
C VAL A 146 -1.15 -1.24 7.76
N CYS A 147 0.01 -0.81 7.27
CA CYS A 147 1.13 -0.42 8.14
C CYS A 147 0.83 0.93 8.81
N THR A 148 -0.01 0.92 9.85
CA THR A 148 -0.61 2.13 10.43
C THR A 148 0.40 3.11 11.01
N SER A 149 1.55 2.64 11.51
CA SER A 149 2.62 3.49 12.05
C SER A 149 3.66 3.92 11.00
N LEU A 150 3.56 3.49 9.75
CA LEU A 150 4.56 3.80 8.73
C LEU A 150 4.52 5.29 8.37
N THR A 151 5.59 6.01 8.74
CA THR A 151 5.73 7.45 8.46
C THR A 151 6.61 7.75 7.26
N SER A 152 7.50 6.83 6.88
CA SER A 152 8.45 7.03 5.78
C SER A 152 8.83 5.72 5.11
N VAL A 153 8.90 5.75 3.79
CA VAL A 153 9.35 4.63 2.95
C VAL A 153 10.18 5.18 1.79
N THR A 154 11.32 4.56 1.53
CA THR A 154 12.12 4.86 0.34
C THR A 154 11.77 3.85 -0.75
N ILE A 155 11.19 4.33 -1.85
CA ILE A 155 10.96 3.50 -3.05
C ILE A 155 12.23 3.59 -3.92
N PRO A 156 12.86 2.47 -4.30
CA PRO A 156 14.07 2.51 -5.11
C PRO A 156 13.75 2.81 -6.59
N THR A 157 14.72 3.42 -7.29
CA THR A 157 14.59 3.84 -8.70
C THR A 157 14.53 2.67 -9.69
N SER A 158 14.85 1.46 -9.25
CA SER A 158 14.65 0.20 -9.97
C SER A 158 13.18 -0.18 -10.13
N ILE A 159 12.27 0.41 -9.34
CA ILE A 159 10.83 0.14 -9.40
C ILE A 159 10.19 1.04 -10.46
N ASN A 160 9.34 0.44 -11.30
CA ASN A 160 8.62 1.15 -12.36
C ASN A 160 7.12 1.37 -12.09
N LYS A 161 6.57 0.77 -11.03
CA LYS A 161 5.14 0.88 -10.66
C LYS A 161 4.99 0.77 -9.14
N ILE A 162 4.16 1.64 -8.56
CA ILE A 162 3.60 1.41 -7.22
C ILE A 162 2.38 0.51 -7.43
N ARG A 163 2.38 -0.67 -6.81
CA ARG A 163 1.37 -1.69 -7.07
C ARG A 163 0.07 -1.43 -6.32
N ASP A 164 -0.94 -2.25 -6.64
CA ASP A 164 -2.27 -2.11 -6.10
C ASP A 164 -2.22 -2.28 -4.57
N TRP A 165 -2.90 -1.39 -3.86
CA TRP A 165 -3.02 -1.33 -2.40
C TRP A 165 -1.71 -1.27 -1.60
N SER A 166 -0.56 -0.99 -2.24
CA SER A 166 0.77 -1.08 -1.59
C SER A 166 0.89 -0.31 -0.27
N PHE A 167 0.28 0.87 -0.13
CA PHE A 167 0.27 1.68 1.09
C PHE A 167 -1.15 1.97 1.59
N ASN A 168 -2.13 1.17 1.18
CA ASN A 168 -3.52 1.36 1.60
C ASN A 168 -3.63 1.20 3.12
N GLY A 169 -4.15 2.20 3.82
CA GLY A 169 -4.28 2.18 5.28
C GLY A 169 -3.02 2.58 6.04
N CYS A 170 -1.98 3.10 5.37
CA CYS A 170 -0.83 3.73 6.02
C CYS A 170 -1.23 5.11 6.60
N ILE A 171 -2.07 5.10 7.64
CA ILE A 171 -2.71 6.31 8.18
C ILE A 171 -1.72 7.37 8.70
N SER A 172 -0.50 6.97 9.07
CA SER A 172 0.57 7.87 9.57
C SER A 172 1.51 8.38 8.47
N LEU A 173 1.35 7.95 7.21
CA LEU A 173 2.21 8.35 6.11
C LEU A 173 1.92 9.80 5.72
N LYS A 174 2.82 10.72 6.10
CA LYS A 174 2.65 12.17 5.88
C LYS A 174 3.12 12.64 4.51
N SER A 175 4.18 12.02 4.00
CA SER A 175 4.75 12.31 2.69
C SER A 175 5.40 11.05 2.13
N ILE A 176 5.50 10.99 0.81
CA ILE A 176 6.20 9.94 0.10
C ILE A 176 6.85 10.53 -1.15
N ILE A 177 8.10 10.14 -1.40
CA ILE A 177 8.79 10.48 -2.65
C ILE A 177 8.44 9.39 -3.66
N VAL A 178 7.78 9.78 -4.75
CA VAL A 178 7.53 8.90 -5.90
C VAL A 178 8.67 9.09 -6.90
N PRO A 179 9.56 8.10 -7.11
CA PRO A 179 10.69 8.24 -8.02
C PRO A 179 10.26 8.46 -9.47
N SER A 180 11.08 9.15 -10.27
CA SER A 180 10.82 9.38 -11.70
C SER A 180 10.79 8.11 -12.55
N SER A 181 11.25 6.97 -12.03
CA SER A 181 11.10 5.66 -12.67
C SER A 181 9.66 5.14 -12.67
N ILE A 182 8.79 5.66 -11.80
CA ILE A 182 7.41 5.20 -11.67
C ILE A 182 6.55 5.68 -12.84
N THR A 183 5.90 4.74 -13.51
CA THR A 183 5.01 4.98 -14.65
C THR A 183 3.54 4.74 -14.32
N LYS A 184 3.23 4.01 -13.25
CA LYS A 184 1.86 3.70 -12.83
C LYS A 184 1.73 3.73 -11.31
N LEU A 185 0.67 4.37 -10.84
CA LEU A 185 0.13 4.21 -9.49
C LEU A 185 -1.04 3.22 -9.57
N GLY A 186 -0.93 2.11 -8.83
CA GLY A 186 -1.92 1.03 -8.78
C GLY A 186 -3.21 1.43 -8.07
N ASP A 187 -4.20 0.53 -8.16
CA ASP A 187 -5.51 0.74 -7.58
C ASP A 187 -5.41 0.83 -6.05
N GLY A 188 -5.95 1.89 -5.47
CA GLY A 188 -5.99 2.11 -4.04
C GLY A 188 -4.63 2.19 -3.35
N CYS A 189 -3.53 2.45 -4.08
CA CYS A 189 -2.19 2.32 -3.52
C CYS A 189 -1.89 3.29 -2.37
N PHE A 190 -2.59 4.43 -2.27
CA PHE A 190 -2.56 5.37 -1.14
C PHE A 190 -3.92 5.54 -0.46
N ARG A 191 -4.87 4.63 -0.68
CA ARG A 191 -6.19 4.72 -0.08
C ARG A 191 -6.07 4.75 1.45
N TYR A 192 -6.86 5.57 2.13
CA TYR A 192 -6.80 5.74 3.59
C TYR A 192 -5.45 6.26 4.15
N CYS A 193 -4.55 6.82 3.33
CA CYS A 193 -3.40 7.56 3.84
C CYS A 193 -3.85 8.91 4.42
N SER A 194 -4.56 8.87 5.55
CA SER A 194 -5.29 10.01 6.10
C SER A 194 -4.40 11.16 6.55
N SER A 195 -3.12 10.92 6.86
CA SER A 195 -2.14 11.95 7.20
C SER A 195 -1.36 12.51 5.99
N LEU A 196 -1.55 11.97 4.78
CA LEU A 196 -0.82 12.42 3.59
C LEU A 196 -1.28 13.83 3.22
N THR A 197 -0.40 14.83 3.41
CA THR A 197 -0.75 16.24 3.17
C THR A 197 -0.46 16.70 1.75
N SER A 198 0.58 16.14 1.13
CA SER A 198 0.99 16.42 -0.24
C SER A 198 1.73 15.24 -0.84
N ILE A 199 1.68 15.13 -2.16
CA ILE A 199 2.44 14.13 -2.93
C ILE A 199 2.83 14.74 -4.27
N ASN A 200 4.10 14.58 -4.64
CA ASN A 200 4.57 14.93 -5.97
C ASN A 200 4.50 13.69 -6.86
N ILE A 201 3.62 13.73 -7.87
CA ILE A 201 3.52 12.67 -8.87
C ILE A 201 4.44 13.06 -10.05
N PRO A 202 5.45 12.25 -10.41
CA PRO A 202 6.39 12.62 -11.45
C PRO A 202 5.75 12.59 -12.85
N PRO A 203 6.28 13.38 -13.82
CA PRO A 203 5.79 13.41 -15.21
C PRO A 203 5.84 12.07 -15.96
N SER A 204 6.55 11.08 -15.46
CA SER A 204 6.59 9.73 -16.01
C SER A 204 5.34 8.90 -15.72
N VAL A 205 4.49 9.30 -14.77
CA VAL A 205 3.26 8.58 -14.41
C VAL A 205 2.19 8.79 -15.47
N ILE A 206 1.89 7.75 -16.23
CA ILE A 206 0.86 7.75 -17.28
C ILE A 206 -0.51 7.28 -16.76
N LYS A 207 -0.56 6.60 -15.61
CA LYS A 207 -1.79 6.04 -15.04
C LYS A 207 -1.87 6.19 -13.52
N ILE A 208 -3.02 6.68 -13.05
CA ILE A 208 -3.41 6.74 -11.64
C ILE A 208 -4.66 5.85 -11.47
N GLY A 209 -4.52 4.76 -10.71
CA GLY A 209 -5.55 3.72 -10.60
C GLY A 209 -6.79 4.11 -9.78
N ASN A 210 -7.77 3.20 -9.78
CA ASN A 210 -9.04 3.38 -9.06
C ASN A 210 -8.80 3.62 -7.57
N ARG A 211 -9.51 4.55 -6.94
CA ARG A 211 -9.43 4.83 -5.50
C ARG A 211 -8.01 5.16 -5.00
N CYS A 212 -7.06 5.51 -5.88
CA CYS A 212 -5.63 5.68 -5.55
C CYS A 212 -5.41 6.54 -4.30
N PHE A 213 -6.09 7.68 -4.18
CA PHE A 213 -6.01 8.60 -3.06
C PHE A 213 -7.32 8.69 -2.25
N CYS A 214 -8.25 7.75 -2.43
CA CYS A 214 -9.53 7.85 -1.74
C CYS A 214 -9.32 7.82 -0.21
N LYS A 215 -9.97 8.75 0.49
CA LYS A 215 -9.84 8.99 1.93
C LYS A 215 -8.44 9.42 2.38
N CYS A 216 -7.64 10.03 1.51
CA CYS A 216 -6.52 10.88 1.92
C CYS A 216 -7.06 12.19 2.49
N SER A 217 -7.65 12.13 3.69
CA SER A 217 -8.45 13.21 4.26
C SER A 217 -7.67 14.50 4.52
N SER A 218 -6.35 14.44 4.73
CA SER A 218 -5.48 15.60 4.93
C SER A 218 -4.81 16.13 3.67
N LEU A 219 -5.03 15.51 2.50
CA LEU A 219 -4.44 15.96 1.24
C LEU A 219 -5.07 17.30 0.84
N THR A 220 -4.28 18.38 0.82
CA THR A 220 -4.80 19.73 0.55
C THR A 220 -4.68 20.14 -0.91
N SER A 221 -3.62 19.69 -1.59
CA SER A 221 -3.41 19.93 -3.01
C SER A 221 -2.74 18.76 -3.71
N ILE A 222 -3.01 18.62 -5.00
CA ILE A 222 -2.33 17.66 -5.86
C ILE A 222 -2.24 18.18 -7.29
N ILE A 223 -1.11 17.91 -7.94
CA ILE A 223 -0.88 18.22 -9.35
C ILE A 223 -0.96 16.89 -10.11
N ILE A 224 -1.89 16.79 -11.06
CA ILE A 224 -1.95 15.66 -11.97
C ILE A 224 -0.93 15.89 -13.10
N PRO A 225 -0.02 14.93 -13.37
CA PRO A 225 0.97 15.09 -14.42
C PRO A 225 0.33 15.19 -15.81
N THR A 226 0.96 15.95 -16.71
CA THR A 226 0.49 16.11 -18.10
C THR A 226 0.54 14.82 -18.93
N SER A 227 1.17 13.77 -18.45
CA SER A 227 1.18 12.44 -19.09
C SER A 227 -0.03 11.58 -18.74
N VAL A 228 -0.90 12.01 -17.82
CA VAL A 228 -2.10 11.29 -17.42
C VAL A 228 -3.27 11.65 -18.34
N GLY A 229 -3.86 10.65 -19.01
CA GLY A 229 -5.08 10.82 -19.81
C GLY A 229 -6.39 10.50 -19.07
N TYR A 230 -6.31 9.72 -17.99
CA TYR A 230 -7.48 9.15 -17.31
C TYR A 230 -7.32 9.29 -15.79
N ILE A 231 -8.34 9.82 -15.13
CA ILE A 231 -8.47 9.80 -13.67
C ILE A 231 -9.56 8.79 -13.32
N ASP A 232 -9.14 7.62 -12.84
CA ASP A 232 -10.01 6.44 -12.65
C ASP A 232 -11.05 6.62 -11.52
N GLU A 233 -11.99 5.65 -11.40
CA GLU A 233 -13.13 5.68 -10.47
C GLU A 233 -12.67 5.99 -9.04
N LYS A 234 -13.36 6.91 -8.35
CA LYS A 234 -13.17 7.21 -6.93
C LYS A 234 -11.76 7.66 -6.55
N CYS A 235 -10.92 8.08 -7.51
CA CYS A 235 -9.50 8.36 -7.28
C CYS A 235 -9.24 9.26 -6.07
N PHE A 236 -10.01 10.32 -5.90
CA PHE A 236 -9.92 11.29 -4.80
C PHE A 236 -11.14 11.28 -3.87
N CYS A 237 -11.93 10.19 -3.84
CA CYS A 237 -13.15 10.21 -3.04
C CYS A 237 -12.84 10.47 -1.56
N LYS A 238 -13.61 11.34 -0.91
CA LYS A 238 -13.46 11.69 0.51
C LYS A 238 -12.06 12.24 0.85
N CYS A 239 -11.38 12.89 -0.10
CA CYS A 239 -10.26 13.78 0.20
C CYS A 239 -10.82 15.09 0.78
N THR A 240 -11.27 15.05 2.03
CA THR A 240 -12.08 16.10 2.65
C THR A 240 -11.38 17.45 2.77
N SER A 241 -10.05 17.48 2.82
CA SER A 241 -9.24 18.71 2.85
C SER A 241 -8.74 19.18 1.48
N LEU A 242 -9.07 18.49 0.39
CA LEU A 242 -8.59 18.86 -0.94
C LEU A 242 -9.22 20.19 -1.38
N GLN A 243 -8.37 21.20 -1.55
CA GLN A 243 -8.76 22.56 -1.94
C GLN A 243 -8.35 22.87 -3.38
N LEU A 244 -7.16 22.43 -3.79
CA LEU A 244 -6.58 22.75 -5.09
C LEU A 244 -6.22 21.48 -5.85
N ILE A 245 -6.79 21.31 -7.03
CA ILE A 245 -6.37 20.31 -8.00
C ILE A 245 -6.33 20.92 -9.40
N ASN A 246 -5.24 20.66 -10.11
CA ASN A 246 -5.10 21.04 -11.51
C ASN A 246 -5.29 19.81 -12.40
N ILE A 247 -6.28 19.86 -13.28
CA ILE A 247 -6.55 18.82 -14.29
C ILE A 247 -5.88 19.26 -15.60
N PRO A 248 -4.83 18.57 -16.07
CA PRO A 248 -4.14 18.98 -17.29
C PRO A 248 -5.01 18.74 -18.53
N THR A 249 -4.73 19.47 -19.61
CA THR A 249 -5.44 19.38 -20.89
C THR A 249 -5.27 18.06 -21.63
N THR A 250 -4.50 17.13 -21.07
CA THR A 250 -4.34 15.77 -21.57
C THR A 250 -5.36 14.80 -20.97
N VAL A 251 -6.07 15.19 -19.92
CA VAL A 251 -7.13 14.36 -19.34
C VAL A 251 -8.38 14.40 -20.22
N GLU A 252 -8.83 13.22 -20.62
CA GLU A 252 -10.03 12.99 -21.43
C GLU A 252 -11.17 12.40 -20.60
N TYR A 253 -10.85 11.73 -19.49
CA TYR A 253 -11.80 10.95 -18.69
C TYR A 253 -11.62 11.20 -17.19
N ILE A 254 -12.74 11.48 -16.49
CA ILE A 254 -12.83 11.52 -15.04
C ILE A 254 -13.90 10.52 -14.58
N GLY A 255 -13.52 9.49 -13.82
CA GLY A 255 -14.39 8.37 -13.46
C GLY A 255 -15.45 8.68 -12.40
N ASN A 256 -16.37 7.73 -12.21
CA ASN A 256 -17.47 7.86 -11.26
C ASN A 256 -16.95 8.17 -9.85
N LYS A 257 -17.63 9.08 -9.14
CA LYS A 257 -17.32 9.45 -7.75
C LYS A 257 -15.87 9.90 -7.53
N CYS A 258 -15.16 10.35 -8.57
CA CYS A 258 -13.74 10.69 -8.50
C CYS A 258 -13.44 11.70 -7.38
N PHE A 259 -14.25 12.74 -7.22
CA PHE A 259 -14.14 13.76 -6.18
C PHE A 259 -15.29 13.71 -5.17
N TYR A 260 -16.00 12.57 -5.07
CA TYR A 260 -17.16 12.41 -4.18
C TYR A 260 -16.79 12.78 -2.73
N ASN A 261 -17.56 13.68 -2.10
CA ASN A 261 -17.33 14.22 -0.76
C ASN A 261 -15.94 14.86 -0.56
N CYS A 262 -15.38 15.53 -1.58
CA CYS A 262 -14.27 16.47 -1.40
C CYS A 262 -14.79 17.79 -0.82
N LEU A 263 -15.10 17.79 0.48
CA LEU A 263 -15.84 18.86 1.16
C LEU A 263 -15.15 20.23 1.14
N SER A 264 -13.84 20.30 0.91
CA SER A 264 -13.07 21.55 0.81
C SER A 264 -12.87 22.04 -0.62
N LEU A 265 -13.32 21.29 -1.63
CA LEU A 265 -13.13 21.64 -3.04
C LEU A 265 -14.15 22.70 -3.44
N THR A 266 -13.72 23.97 -3.50
CA THR A 266 -14.57 25.14 -3.80
C THR A 266 -14.61 25.49 -5.27
N SER A 267 -13.57 25.15 -6.03
CA SER A 267 -13.51 25.34 -7.47
C SER A 267 -12.60 24.28 -8.09
N ILE A 268 -12.82 23.99 -9.37
CA ILE A 268 -11.98 23.10 -10.16
C ILE A 268 -12.05 23.55 -11.62
N ASN A 269 -10.91 23.63 -12.29
CA ASN A 269 -10.86 23.85 -13.72
C ASN A 269 -10.98 22.49 -14.44
N ILE A 270 -12.01 22.37 -15.29
CA ILE A 270 -12.23 21.20 -16.13
C ILE A 270 -11.89 21.58 -17.58
N PRO A 271 -10.72 21.16 -18.11
CA PRO A 271 -10.29 21.54 -19.44
C PRO A 271 -11.26 21.01 -20.50
N SER A 272 -11.28 21.65 -21.68
CA SER A 272 -12.14 21.26 -22.80
C SER A 272 -11.83 19.87 -23.35
N SER A 273 -10.67 19.31 -23.02
CA SER A 273 -10.26 17.95 -23.35
C SER A 273 -11.07 16.88 -22.62
N VAL A 274 -11.70 17.18 -21.48
CA VAL A 274 -12.48 16.19 -20.72
C VAL A 274 -13.77 15.89 -21.47
N GLU A 275 -13.84 14.70 -22.06
CA GLU A 275 -14.97 14.20 -22.85
C GLU A 275 -15.99 13.46 -21.97
N TYR A 276 -15.54 12.85 -20.87
CA TYR A 276 -16.39 12.09 -19.96
C TYR A 276 -16.15 12.44 -18.50
N ILE A 277 -17.25 12.67 -17.77
CA ILE A 277 -17.28 12.84 -16.32
C ILE A 277 -18.31 11.85 -15.76
N GLY A 278 -17.85 10.99 -14.88
CA GLY A 278 -18.67 9.91 -14.32
C GLY A 278 -19.69 10.36 -13.27
N ASP A 279 -20.60 9.44 -12.95
CA ASP A 279 -21.70 9.67 -12.02
C ASP A 279 -21.22 10.08 -10.63
N ASP A 280 -21.95 11.01 -9.99
CA ASP A 280 -21.65 11.55 -8.66
C ASP A 280 -20.22 12.08 -8.49
N CYS A 281 -19.51 12.43 -9.59
CA CYS A 281 -18.10 12.78 -9.56
C CYS A 281 -17.80 13.90 -8.55
N PHE A 282 -18.68 14.89 -8.44
CA PHE A 282 -18.54 16.05 -7.56
C PHE A 282 -19.60 16.11 -6.45
N SER A 283 -20.38 15.05 -6.24
CA SER A 283 -21.43 15.06 -5.21
C SER A 283 -20.79 15.28 -3.83
N GLY A 284 -21.32 16.25 -3.08
CA GLY A 284 -20.80 16.67 -1.77
C GLY A 284 -19.63 17.64 -1.82
N CYS A 285 -19.19 18.10 -3.00
CA CYS A 285 -18.22 19.18 -3.13
C CYS A 285 -18.89 20.54 -2.98
N LYS A 286 -18.15 21.56 -2.51
CA LYS A 286 -18.68 22.93 -2.45
C LYS A 286 -18.89 23.55 -3.84
N CYS A 287 -18.16 23.08 -4.84
CA CYS A 287 -18.33 23.49 -6.24
C CYS A 287 -19.48 22.79 -6.99
N GLU A 288 -20.23 21.90 -6.35
CA GLU A 288 -21.24 21.04 -7.01
C GLU A 288 -22.28 21.85 -7.80
N GLU A 289 -22.86 22.89 -7.19
CA GLU A 289 -23.93 23.70 -7.82
C GLU A 289 -23.45 24.49 -9.04
N GLU A 290 -22.19 24.94 -9.06
CA GLU A 290 -21.63 25.60 -10.24
C GLU A 290 -21.33 24.59 -11.36
N LEU A 291 -20.81 23.41 -11.00
CA LEU A 291 -20.51 22.36 -11.98
C LEU A 291 -21.79 21.79 -12.62
N LYS A 292 -22.91 21.77 -11.90
CA LYS A 292 -24.24 21.44 -12.47
C LYS A 292 -24.62 22.31 -13.67
N LYS A 293 -24.09 23.55 -13.77
CA LYS A 293 -24.36 24.46 -14.89
C LYS A 293 -23.57 24.10 -16.16
N ASP A 294 -22.43 23.42 -16.01
CA ASP A 294 -21.60 23.01 -17.13
C ASP A 294 -22.32 21.95 -17.97
N LYS A 295 -22.51 22.24 -19.26
CA LYS A 295 -23.28 21.35 -20.15
C LYS A 295 -22.59 20.01 -20.39
N ARG A 296 -21.27 19.95 -20.22
CA ARG A 296 -20.46 18.73 -20.33
C ARG A 296 -20.73 17.76 -19.17
N ILE A 297 -21.26 18.26 -18.06
CA ILE A 297 -21.51 17.55 -16.79
C ILE A 297 -22.96 17.02 -16.72
N ARG A 298 -23.79 17.25 -17.75
CA ARG A 298 -25.26 17.05 -17.71
C ARG A 298 -25.77 15.61 -17.64
N GLY A 299 -24.92 14.60 -17.65
CA GLY A 299 -25.31 13.21 -17.38
C GLY A 299 -25.50 12.87 -15.89
N ILE A 300 -25.11 13.77 -14.97
CA ILE A 300 -24.84 13.43 -13.56
C ILE A 300 -26.08 13.41 -12.66
N TYR A 301 -27.17 14.09 -13.02
CA TYR A 301 -28.38 14.10 -12.21
C TYR A 301 -29.53 13.57 -13.06
N ASN A 302 -29.87 12.29 -12.85
CA ASN A 302 -31.17 11.80 -13.28
C ASN A 302 -32.23 12.79 -12.79
N GLN A 303 -33.09 13.20 -13.72
CA GLN A 303 -34.28 14.00 -13.46
C GLN A 303 -35.01 13.44 -12.26
N ASN A 304 -34.97 14.17 -11.13
CA ASN A 304 -35.93 14.24 -10.04
C ASN A 304 -35.24 15.01 -8.91
N ASP A 305 -35.39 16.33 -8.92
CA ASP A 305 -35.65 17.15 -7.73
C ASP A 305 -35.66 18.62 -8.17
N GLU A 306 -36.88 19.12 -8.38
CA GLU A 306 -37.18 20.53 -8.47
C GLU A 306 -37.05 21.20 -7.08
N GLU A 307 -36.74 22.50 -7.14
CA GLU A 307 -36.99 23.54 -6.12
C GLU A 307 -35.84 24.02 -5.20
N LYS A 308 -35.40 25.25 -5.53
CA LYS A 308 -35.19 26.44 -4.67
C LYS A 308 -34.12 26.39 -3.56
N SER A 309 -33.07 27.20 -3.73
CA SER A 309 -32.93 28.48 -2.98
C SER A 309 -31.91 29.42 -3.63
N GLN A 310 -32.25 30.71 -3.67
CA GLN A 310 -31.35 31.83 -3.97
C GLN A 310 -30.74 32.33 -2.65
N ASN A 311 -29.41 32.38 -2.53
CA ASN A 311 -28.66 33.60 -2.20
C ASN A 311 -27.16 33.33 -2.01
N GLY A 312 -26.34 34.20 -2.63
CA GLY A 312 -25.13 34.75 -2.01
C GLY A 312 -23.86 33.90 -1.96
N ASP A 313 -23.23 33.67 -3.11
CA ASP A 313 -21.83 34.03 -3.37
C ASP A 313 -21.52 33.73 -4.83
N LYS A 314 -21.22 34.77 -5.63
CA LYS A 314 -20.88 34.60 -7.04
C LYS A 314 -19.46 34.05 -7.13
N CYS A 315 -19.32 32.79 -7.56
CA CYS A 315 -18.03 32.20 -7.89
C CYS A 315 -17.88 32.05 -9.42
N VAL A 316 -16.64 32.18 -9.90
CA VAL A 316 -16.31 32.32 -11.32
C VAL A 316 -15.80 30.98 -11.86
N ILE A 317 -16.42 30.52 -12.95
CA ILE A 317 -15.82 29.52 -13.85
C ILE A 317 -14.81 30.30 -14.72
N VAL A 318 -13.51 30.00 -14.59
CA VAL A 318 -12.45 30.59 -15.43
C VAL A 318 -11.98 29.56 -16.43
#